data_AF-A0A7S2RPF4-F1
#
_entry.id   AF-A0A7S2RPF4-F1
#
_cell.length_a   1.000
_cell.length_b   1.000
_cell.length_c   1.000
_cell.angle_alpha   90.00
_cell.angle_beta   90.00
_cell.angle_gamma   90.00
#
_symmetry.space_group_name_H-M   'P 1'
#
loop_
_entity.id
_entity.type
_entity.pdbx_description
1 polymer ?
#
loop_
_entity_poly.entity_id
_entity_poly.type
_entity_poly.pdbx_seq_one_letter_code
_entity_poly.pdbx_strand_id
1 'polypeptide(L)'
;MGPASGCRAAAMILLKGLGVGIIVCTACIHLINEAFEDFEDAGWAKDYESWPFVFALIGLLLSAMVEFYSHRATLDKKGTVALQDIEHAGHHGNTSNENPGISQKTAIIVECGILCHSILIGFDLGLQNRQRWNTLVIAICFHQFFEGLALAQVILEADFTTRKTICMTLFYSTTTSIGVAIGIATHSAATEGKPLKLFIGIVNSFCGGVILHI
;
A
#
# COMPACT_ATOMS: atom_id res chain seq x y z
N MET A 1 -20.68 -26.18 16.60
CA MET A 1 -19.70 -25.08 16.54
C MET A 1 -19.44 -24.61 17.98
N GLY A 2 -18.23 -24.80 18.51
CA GLY A 2 -17.92 -24.48 19.91
C GLY A 2 -17.64 -22.98 20.13
N PRO A 3 -17.76 -22.46 21.36
CA PRO A 3 -17.57 -21.03 21.68
C PRO A 3 -16.19 -20.47 21.28
N ALA A 4 -15.16 -21.33 21.22
CA ALA A 4 -13.83 -20.97 20.72
C ALA A 4 -13.77 -20.59 19.22
N SER A 5 -14.74 -21.05 18.42
CA SER A 5 -14.82 -20.69 16.98
C SER A 5 -15.37 -19.29 16.75
N GLY A 6 -16.31 -18.84 17.59
CA GLY A 6 -16.87 -17.48 17.52
C GLY A 6 -15.86 -16.41 17.97
N CYS A 7 -15.08 -16.68 19.01
CA CYS A 7 -14.07 -15.74 19.51
C CYS A 7 -12.95 -15.49 18.49
N ARG A 8 -12.51 -16.55 17.78
CA ARG A 8 -11.51 -16.44 16.71
C ARG A 8 -12.04 -15.66 15.50
N ALA A 9 -13.30 -15.89 15.11
CA ALA A 9 -13.92 -15.14 14.03
C ALA A 9 -14.08 -13.66 14.36
N ALA A 10 -14.54 -13.33 15.58
CA ALA A 10 -14.65 -11.95 16.05
C ALA A 10 -13.29 -11.24 16.06
N ALA A 11 -12.23 -11.91 16.53
CA ALA A 11 -10.88 -11.36 16.52
C ALA A 11 -10.38 -11.06 15.09
N MET A 12 -10.63 -11.95 14.13
CA MET A 12 -10.25 -11.70 12.73
C MET A 12 -11.01 -10.54 12.11
N ILE A 13 -12.30 -10.37 12.41
CA ILE A 13 -13.10 -9.24 11.92
C ILE A 13 -12.61 -7.91 12.52
N LEU A 14 -12.29 -7.89 13.81
CA LEU A 14 -11.74 -6.70 14.47
C LEU A 14 -10.38 -6.32 13.89
N LEU A 15 -9.50 -7.31 13.66
CA LEU A 15 -8.20 -7.07 13.05
C LEU A 15 -8.34 -6.54 11.61
N LYS A 16 -9.30 -7.08 10.85
CA LYS A 16 -9.69 -6.57 9.52
C LYS A 16 -10.11 -5.10 9.55
N GLY A 17 -11.06 -4.76 10.42
CA GLY A 17 -11.53 -3.38 10.55
C GLY A 17 -10.43 -2.42 10.99
N LEU A 18 -9.57 -2.86 11.92
CA LEU A 18 -8.42 -2.09 12.38
C LEU A 18 -7.44 -1.83 11.22
N GLY A 19 -7.06 -2.87 10.47
CA GLY A 19 -6.14 -2.78 9.34
C GLY A 19 -6.62 -1.82 8.26
N VAL A 20 -7.90 -1.90 7.87
CA VAL A 20 -8.50 -0.97 6.91
C VAL A 20 -8.47 0.47 7.44
N GLY A 21 -8.83 0.69 8.70
CA GLY A 21 -8.79 2.02 9.31
C GLY A 21 -7.39 2.64 9.33
N ILE A 22 -6.36 1.83 9.58
CA ILE A 22 -4.96 2.26 9.53
C ILE A 22 -4.58 2.68 8.12
N ILE A 23 -4.84 1.84 7.12
CA ILE A 23 -4.50 2.11 5.72
C ILE A 23 -5.16 3.41 5.21
N VAL A 24 -6.44 3.64 5.57
CA VAL A 24 -7.13 4.88 5.23
C VAL A 24 -6.51 6.09 5.94
N CYS A 25 -6.16 5.96 7.21
CA CYS A 25 -5.49 7.01 7.97
C CYS A 25 -4.13 7.37 7.36
N THR A 26 -3.32 6.37 7.01
CA THR A 26 -2.06 6.53 6.28
C THR A 26 -2.27 7.35 5.02
N ALA A 27 -3.20 6.93 4.16
CA ALA A 27 -3.40 7.58 2.88
C ALA A 27 -3.85 9.04 3.02
N CYS A 28 -4.76 9.32 3.95
CA CYS A 28 -5.29 10.66 4.14
C CYS A 28 -4.32 11.60 4.88
N ILE A 29 -3.76 11.15 6.00
CA ILE A 29 -3.02 12.02 6.94
C ILE A 29 -1.53 12.07 6.62
N HIS A 30 -0.93 10.94 6.23
CA HIS A 30 0.53 10.85 6.07
C HIS A 30 0.98 10.92 4.61
N LEU A 31 0.09 10.64 3.66
CA LEU A 31 0.43 10.76 2.25
C LEU A 31 -0.12 12.04 1.65
N ILE A 32 -1.46 12.15 1.61
CA ILE A 32 -2.11 13.26 0.93
C ILE A 32 -1.92 14.57 1.71
N ASN A 33 -2.09 14.55 3.03
CA ASN A 33 -1.96 15.76 3.84
C ASN A 33 -0.51 16.28 3.94
N GLU A 34 0.49 15.41 4.11
CA GLU A 34 1.91 15.83 4.10
C GLU A 34 2.33 16.40 2.74
N ALA A 35 1.79 15.88 1.63
CA ALA A 35 2.07 16.41 0.30
C ALA A 35 1.65 17.88 0.13
N PHE A 36 0.68 18.40 0.89
CA PHE A 36 0.34 19.84 0.83
C PHE A 36 1.54 20.72 1.18
N GLU A 37 2.28 20.38 2.25
CA GLU A 37 3.48 21.11 2.67
C GLU A 37 4.54 21.04 1.55
N ASP A 38 4.73 19.86 0.93
CA ASP A 38 5.71 19.68 -0.16
C ASP A 38 5.37 20.49 -1.44
N PHE A 39 4.09 20.59 -1.82
CA PHE A 39 3.65 21.40 -2.96
C PHE A 39 3.74 22.91 -2.67
N GLU A 40 3.52 23.32 -1.42
CA GLU A 40 3.72 24.70 -0.97
C GLU A 40 5.20 25.09 -1.03
N ASP A 41 6.08 24.25 -0.47
CA ASP A 41 7.53 24.45 -0.49
C ASP A 41 8.10 24.47 -1.92
N ALA A 42 7.54 23.66 -2.82
CA ALA A 42 7.86 23.67 -4.24
C ALA A 42 7.39 24.95 -4.97
N GLY A 43 6.46 25.70 -4.38
CA GLY A 43 5.87 26.91 -4.94
C GLY A 43 4.75 26.64 -5.96
N TRP A 44 4.17 25.44 -5.96
CA TRP A 44 3.07 25.04 -6.85
C TRP A 44 1.69 25.36 -6.27
N ALA A 45 1.58 25.50 -4.95
CA ALA A 45 0.32 25.75 -4.25
C ALA A 45 -0.21 27.20 -4.36
N LYS A 46 0.51 28.12 -5.03
CA LYS A 46 0.15 29.55 -5.06
C LYS A 46 -1.17 29.86 -5.75
N ASP A 47 -1.43 29.19 -6.88
CA ASP A 47 -2.62 29.41 -7.70
C ASP A 47 -3.69 28.33 -7.46
N TYR A 48 -3.27 27.17 -6.97
CA TYR A 48 -4.14 26.02 -6.72
C TYR A 48 -3.54 25.14 -5.62
N GLU A 49 -4.16 25.12 -4.46
CA GLU A 49 -3.63 24.39 -3.29
C GLU A 49 -3.89 22.89 -3.36
N SER A 50 -4.92 22.45 -4.09
CA SER A 50 -5.38 21.05 -4.10
C SER A 50 -4.63 20.14 -5.09
N TRP A 51 -3.38 20.49 -5.46
CA TRP A 51 -2.51 19.60 -6.26
C TRP A 51 -2.38 18.19 -5.68
N PRO A 52 -2.26 17.99 -4.35
CA PRO A 52 -2.19 16.65 -3.80
C PRO A 52 -3.36 15.75 -4.20
N PHE A 53 -4.59 16.28 -4.17
CA PHE A 53 -5.76 15.51 -4.56
C PHE A 53 -5.79 15.17 -6.05
N VAL A 54 -5.22 16.00 -6.92
CA VAL A 54 -5.12 15.70 -8.36
C VAL A 54 -4.27 14.46 -8.59
N PHE A 55 -3.08 14.41 -7.98
CA PHE A 55 -2.18 13.27 -8.11
C PHE A 55 -2.71 12.03 -7.38
N ALA A 56 -3.43 12.21 -6.27
CA ALA A 56 -4.16 11.11 -5.62
C ALA A 56 -5.25 10.53 -6.52
N LEU A 57 -6.04 11.35 -7.22
CA LEU A 57 -7.04 10.86 -8.17
C LEU A 57 -6.41 10.13 -9.35
N ILE A 58 -5.23 10.55 -9.81
CA ILE A 58 -4.47 9.83 -10.84
C ILE A 58 -4.04 8.44 -10.33
N GLY A 59 -3.52 8.37 -9.09
CA GLY A 59 -3.17 7.10 -8.45
C GLY A 59 -4.36 6.16 -8.32
N LEU A 60 -5.48 6.68 -7.81
CA LEU A 60 -6.73 5.95 -7.68
C LEU A 60 -7.24 5.43 -9.03
N LEU A 61 -7.25 6.29 -10.06
CA LEU A 61 -7.71 5.94 -11.40
C LEU A 61 -6.82 4.85 -12.03
N LEU A 62 -5.50 4.98 -11.93
CA LEU A 62 -4.58 3.99 -12.50
C LEU A 62 -4.68 2.64 -11.78
N SER A 63 -4.85 2.65 -10.46
CA SER A 63 -5.11 1.43 -9.70
C SER A 63 -6.41 0.75 -10.16
N ALA A 64 -7.49 1.51 -10.33
CA ALA A 64 -8.76 1.02 -10.87
C ALA A 64 -8.64 0.46 -12.29
N MET A 65 -7.84 1.10 -13.15
CA MET A 65 -7.58 0.58 -14.50
C MET A 65 -6.83 -0.75 -14.45
N VAL A 66 -5.79 -0.87 -13.62
CA VAL A 66 -5.03 -2.11 -13.45
C VAL A 66 -5.95 -3.24 -12.96
N GLU A 67 -6.81 -2.97 -11.98
CA GLU A 67 -7.78 -3.95 -11.51
C GLU A 67 -8.77 -4.35 -12.62
N PHE A 68 -9.35 -3.38 -13.33
CA PHE A 68 -10.27 -3.63 -14.44
C PHE A 68 -9.66 -4.51 -15.53
N TYR A 69 -8.45 -4.20 -15.99
CA TYR A 69 -7.77 -5.01 -17.00
C TYR A 69 -7.36 -6.39 -16.48
N SER A 70 -6.92 -6.50 -15.22
CA SER A 70 -6.60 -7.78 -14.58
C SER A 70 -7.84 -8.68 -14.45
N HIS A 71 -8.98 -8.10 -14.10
CA HIS A 71 -10.25 -8.81 -13.99
C HIS A 71 -10.72 -9.28 -15.37
N ARG A 72 -10.69 -8.40 -16.37
CA ARG A 72 -11.05 -8.73 -17.76
C ARG A 72 -10.16 -9.83 -18.35
N ALA A 73 -8.84 -9.77 -18.14
CA ALA A 73 -7.92 -10.80 -18.61
C ALA A 73 -8.12 -12.15 -17.89
N THR A 74 -8.58 -12.14 -16.65
CA THR A 74 -8.88 -13.36 -15.90
C THR A 74 -10.19 -14.00 -16.37
N LEU A 75 -11.21 -13.18 -16.69
CA LEU A 75 -12.46 -13.64 -17.28
C LEU A 75 -12.26 -14.23 -18.69
N ASP A 76 -11.42 -13.58 -19.52
CA ASP A 76 -11.09 -14.06 -20.87
C ASP A 76 -10.39 -15.43 -20.83
N LYS A 77 -9.47 -15.62 -19.87
CA LYS A 77 -8.82 -16.92 -19.62
C LYS A 77 -9.81 -17.97 -19.11
N LYS A 78 -10.68 -17.64 -18.14
CA LYS A 78 -11.71 -18.58 -17.66
C LYS A 78 -12.69 -18.98 -18.77
N GLY A 79 -13.08 -18.05 -19.64
CA GLY A 79 -13.93 -18.32 -20.80
C GLY A 79 -13.26 -19.23 -21.83
N THR A 80 -11.98 -19.00 -22.13
CA THR A 80 -11.20 -19.84 -23.04
C THR A 80 -11.00 -21.25 -22.49
N VAL A 81 -10.65 -21.38 -21.20
CA VAL A 81 -10.48 -22.67 -20.53
C VAL A 81 -11.82 -23.42 -20.45
N ALA A 82 -12.93 -22.74 -20.12
CA ALA A 82 -14.25 -23.35 -20.07
C ALA A 82 -14.70 -23.89 -21.45
N LEU A 83 -14.40 -23.19 -22.55
CA LEU A 83 -14.68 -23.68 -23.90
C LEU A 83 -13.82 -24.89 -24.26
N GLN A 84 -12.55 -24.89 -23.85
CA GLN A 84 -11.61 -26.00 -24.10
C GLN A 84 -11.94 -27.24 -23.25
N ASP A 85 -12.41 -27.03 -22.00
CA ASP A 85 -12.94 -28.06 -21.12
C ASP A 85 -14.25 -28.63 -21.68
N ILE A 86 -15.15 -27.83 -22.24
CA ILE A 86 -16.37 -28.35 -22.90
C ILE A 86 -16.03 -29.22 -24.12
N GLU A 87 -14.97 -28.88 -24.86
CA GLU A 87 -14.52 -29.66 -26.02
C GLU A 87 -13.86 -31.00 -25.61
N HIS A 88 -13.33 -31.11 -24.38
CA HIS A 88 -12.67 -32.31 -23.86
C HIS A 88 -13.46 -33.08 -22.78
N ALA A 89 -14.50 -32.49 -22.17
CA ALA A 89 -15.23 -33.06 -21.04
C ALA A 89 -16.56 -33.72 -21.46
N GLY A 90 -16.43 -34.86 -22.14
CA GLY A 90 -17.19 -36.01 -21.68
C GLY A 90 -16.59 -36.46 -20.34
N HIS A 91 -17.26 -36.16 -19.23
CA HIS A 91 -16.96 -36.51 -17.83
C HIS A 91 -16.21 -35.49 -16.94
N HIS A 92 -16.85 -35.27 -15.77
CA HIS A 92 -16.38 -34.64 -14.54
C HIS A 92 -16.28 -33.10 -14.50
N GLY A 93 -17.43 -32.47 -14.22
CA GLY A 93 -17.47 -31.11 -13.69
C GLY A 93 -17.02 -31.07 -12.22
N ASN A 94 -15.86 -30.46 -11.97
CA ASN A 94 -15.41 -30.09 -10.64
C ASN A 94 -15.67 -28.59 -10.45
N THR A 95 -16.67 -28.24 -9.64
CA THR A 95 -16.91 -26.87 -9.21
C THR A 95 -15.77 -26.41 -8.32
N SER A 96 -14.85 -25.59 -8.85
CA SER A 96 -13.82 -24.95 -8.07
C SER A 96 -14.48 -23.98 -7.08
N ASN A 97 -14.45 -24.37 -5.81
CA ASN A 97 -14.84 -23.54 -4.68
C ASN A 97 -13.87 -22.34 -4.61
N GLU A 98 -14.27 -21.20 -5.18
CA GLU A 98 -13.50 -19.97 -5.10
C GLU A 98 -13.56 -19.48 -3.64
N ASN A 99 -12.48 -19.69 -2.90
CA ASN A 99 -12.34 -19.14 -1.55
C ASN A 99 -12.43 -17.61 -1.62
N PRO A 100 -13.23 -16.94 -0.75
CA PRO A 100 -13.42 -15.49 -0.75
C PRO A 100 -12.22 -14.70 -0.20
N GLY A 101 -11.01 -15.24 -0.31
CA GLY A 101 -9.77 -14.61 0.16
C GLY A 101 -9.17 -13.64 -0.86
N ILE A 102 -8.30 -12.74 -0.39
CA ILE A 102 -7.57 -11.79 -1.25
C ILE A 102 -6.71 -12.57 -2.25
N SER A 103 -6.79 -12.23 -3.54
CA SER A 103 -5.93 -12.86 -4.56
C SER A 103 -4.46 -12.53 -4.29
N GLN A 104 -3.56 -13.50 -4.51
CA GLN A 104 -2.11 -13.27 -4.46
C GLN A 104 -1.65 -12.08 -5.32
N LYS A 105 -2.33 -11.80 -6.45
CA LYS A 105 -2.03 -10.63 -7.27
C LYS A 105 -2.34 -9.33 -6.53
N THR A 106 -3.53 -9.23 -5.93
CA THR A 106 -3.97 -8.08 -5.13
C THR A 106 -3.03 -7.88 -3.96
N ALA A 107 -2.66 -8.94 -3.24
CA ALA A 107 -1.73 -8.85 -2.11
C ALA A 107 -0.33 -8.32 -2.49
N ILE A 108 0.18 -8.69 -3.68
CA ILE A 108 1.45 -8.13 -4.19
C ILE A 108 1.31 -6.64 -4.52
N ILE A 109 0.18 -6.23 -5.11
CA ILE A 109 -0.08 -4.81 -5.42
C ILE A 109 -0.16 -4.00 -4.12
N VAL A 110 -0.87 -4.51 -3.10
CA VAL A 110 -0.96 -3.91 -1.76
C VAL A 110 0.44 -3.75 -1.17
N GLU A 111 1.25 -4.82 -1.18
CA GLU A 111 2.60 -4.77 -0.67
C GLU A 111 3.45 -3.73 -1.42
N CYS A 112 3.42 -3.71 -2.75
CA CYS A 112 4.18 -2.73 -3.53
C CYS A 112 3.79 -1.28 -3.17
N GLY A 113 2.50 -1.01 -2.94
CA GLY A 113 2.01 0.28 -2.45
C GLY A 113 2.59 0.63 -1.08
N ILE A 114 2.51 -0.30 -0.12
CA ILE A 114 3.05 -0.13 1.24
C ILE A 114 4.58 0.08 1.21
N LEU A 115 5.32 -0.67 0.39
CA LEU A 115 6.78 -0.51 0.27
C LEU A 115 7.15 0.85 -0.33
N CYS A 116 6.46 1.27 -1.39
CA CYS A 116 6.67 2.58 -1.99
C CYS A 116 6.35 3.71 -1.01
N HIS A 117 5.34 3.56 -0.16
CA HIS A 117 5.07 4.53 0.89
C HIS A 117 6.13 4.51 2.01
N SER A 118 6.51 3.32 2.46
CA SER A 118 7.46 3.12 3.55
C SER A 118 8.83 3.74 3.26
N ILE A 119 9.29 3.71 2.00
CA ILE A 119 10.56 4.37 1.62
C ILE A 119 10.45 5.90 1.69
N LEU A 120 9.28 6.46 1.36
CA LEU A 120 9.04 7.91 1.37
C LEU A 120 8.91 8.42 2.80
N ILE A 121 8.19 7.72 3.68
CA ILE A 121 8.13 8.08 5.12
C ILE A 121 9.53 8.06 5.71
N GLY A 122 10.31 7.00 5.44
CA GLY A 122 11.68 6.90 5.92
C GLY A 122 12.54 8.05 5.40
N PHE A 123 12.42 8.35 4.10
CA PHE A 123 13.15 9.43 3.46
C PHE A 123 12.78 10.80 4.05
N ASP A 124 11.50 11.12 4.19
CA ASP A 124 11.05 12.38 4.78
C ASP A 124 11.54 12.50 6.22
N LEU A 125 11.37 11.46 7.03
CA LEU A 125 11.93 11.41 8.38
C LEU A 125 13.42 11.77 8.35
N GLY A 126 14.17 11.17 7.44
CA GLY A 126 15.59 11.44 7.15
C GLY A 126 15.96 12.90 6.90
N LEU A 127 15.04 13.72 6.38
CA LEU A 127 15.23 15.15 6.12
C LEU A 127 14.97 16.04 7.33
N GLN A 128 14.43 15.50 8.42
CA GLN A 128 13.89 16.32 9.50
C GLN A 128 14.97 16.82 10.47
N ASN A 129 14.81 18.07 10.88
CA ASN A 129 15.61 18.66 11.95
C ASN A 129 15.37 17.96 13.30
N ARG A 130 16.34 18.05 14.22
CA ARG A 130 16.38 17.25 15.45
C ARG A 130 15.14 17.34 16.34
N GLN A 131 14.49 18.50 16.41
CA GLN A 131 13.28 18.71 17.21
C GLN A 131 12.08 17.97 16.61
N ARG A 132 11.90 18.02 15.28
CA ARG A 132 10.80 17.37 14.56
C ARG A 132 11.06 15.86 14.43
N TRP A 133 12.33 15.46 14.29
CA TRP A 133 12.78 14.06 14.26
C TRP A 133 12.26 13.22 15.44
N ASN A 134 12.45 13.69 16.68
CA ASN A 134 12.05 12.91 17.86
C ASN A 134 10.54 12.63 17.90
N THR A 135 9.72 13.64 17.59
CA THR A 135 8.27 13.50 17.53
C THR A 135 7.86 12.56 16.39
N LEU A 136 8.46 12.73 15.21
CA LEU A 136 8.12 11.93 14.03
C LEU A 136 8.57 10.47 14.16
N VAL A 137 9.73 10.18 14.75
CA VAL A 137 10.14 8.80 15.04
C VAL A 137 9.11 8.09 15.91
N ILE A 138 8.62 8.75 16.97
CA ILE A 138 7.60 8.15 17.85
C ILE A 138 6.33 7.87 17.05
N ALA A 139 5.85 8.84 16.27
CA ALA A 139 4.66 8.67 15.43
C ALA A 139 4.82 7.54 14.41
N ILE A 140 5.96 7.50 13.70
CA ILE A 140 6.26 6.52 12.65
C ILE A 140 6.43 5.11 13.23
N CYS A 141 6.95 4.95 14.46
CA CYS A 141 6.99 3.65 15.12
C CYS A 141 5.59 3.04 15.31
N PHE A 142 4.62 3.83 15.76
CA PHE A 142 3.23 3.37 15.88
C PHE A 142 2.60 3.14 14.52
N HIS A 143 2.83 4.05 13.57
CA HIS A 143 2.35 3.92 12.20
C HIS A 143 2.84 2.61 11.54
N GLN A 144 4.14 2.37 11.54
CA GLN A 144 4.77 1.18 10.96
C GLN A 144 4.40 -0.10 11.70
N PHE A 145 4.08 -0.04 12.99
CA PHE A 145 3.53 -1.19 13.71
C PHE A 145 2.16 -1.57 13.14
N PHE A 146 1.28 -0.57 12.99
CA PHE A 146 -0.09 -0.75 12.53
C PHE A 146 -0.17 -1.15 11.05
N GLU A 147 0.63 -0.54 10.18
CA GLU A 147 0.74 -0.95 8.77
C GLU A 147 1.30 -2.38 8.64
N GLY A 148 2.21 -2.77 9.53
CA GLY A 148 2.79 -4.12 9.55
C GLY A 148 1.76 -5.18 9.91
N LEU A 149 0.81 -4.87 10.80
CA LEU A 149 -0.32 -5.75 11.10
C LEU A 149 -1.27 -5.89 9.91
N ALA A 150 -1.54 -4.79 9.19
CA ALA A 150 -2.38 -4.80 8.00
C ALA A 150 -1.76 -5.64 6.87
N LEU A 151 -0.45 -5.47 6.60
CA LEU A 151 0.27 -6.28 5.63
C LEU A 151 0.32 -7.76 6.04
N ALA A 152 0.54 -8.06 7.33
CA ALA A 152 0.53 -9.44 7.83
C ALA A 152 -0.82 -10.13 7.58
N GLN A 153 -1.94 -9.43 7.77
CA GLN A 153 -3.26 -9.96 7.48
C GLN A 153 -3.44 -10.26 5.99
N VAL A 154 -3.05 -9.33 5.11
CA VAL A 154 -3.13 -9.52 3.65
C VAL A 154 -2.29 -10.72 3.20
N ILE A 155 -1.08 -10.89 3.75
CA ILE A 155 -0.20 -12.04 3.47
C ILE A 155 -0.83 -13.35 3.94
N LEU A 156 -1.46 -13.36 5.13
CA LEU A 156 -2.15 -14.54 5.67
C LEU A 156 -3.38 -14.93 4.85
N GLU A 157 -4.13 -13.95 4.33
CA GLU A 157 -5.31 -14.22 3.48
C GLU A 157 -4.96 -14.69 2.07
N ALA A 158 -3.83 -14.25 1.53
CA ALA A 158 -3.36 -14.63 0.20
C ALA A 158 -2.68 -16.00 0.15
N ASP A 159 -2.46 -16.63 1.31
CA ASP A 159 -1.87 -17.98 1.48
C ASP A 159 -0.60 -18.20 0.66
N PHE A 160 0.39 -17.31 0.85
CA PHE A 160 1.68 -17.42 0.18
C PHE A 160 2.56 -18.54 0.77
N THR A 161 3.49 -19.04 -0.03
CA THR A 161 4.53 -19.95 0.47
C THR A 161 5.40 -19.27 1.53
N THR A 162 5.88 -20.01 2.53
CA THR A 162 6.71 -19.49 3.62
C THR A 162 7.89 -18.65 3.12
N ARG A 163 8.53 -19.05 2.01
CA ARG A 163 9.63 -18.29 1.41
C ARG A 163 9.18 -16.91 0.93
N LYS A 164 8.02 -16.83 0.27
CA LYS A 164 7.45 -15.54 -0.16
C LYS A 164 7.08 -14.70 1.05
N THR A 165 6.39 -15.27 2.04
CA THR A 165 6.03 -14.56 3.27
C THR A 165 7.25 -13.96 3.97
N ILE A 166 8.34 -14.72 4.13
CA ILE A 166 9.59 -14.21 4.71
C ILE A 166 10.17 -13.09 3.84
N CYS A 167 10.22 -13.29 2.53
CA CYS A 167 10.74 -12.29 1.59
C CYS A 167 9.97 -10.97 1.67
N MET A 168 8.64 -11.05 1.72
CA MET A 168 7.74 -9.90 1.80
C MET A 168 7.94 -9.13 3.11
N THR A 169 7.94 -9.84 4.24
CA THR A 169 8.22 -9.25 5.56
C THR A 169 9.60 -8.60 5.65
N LEU A 170 10.62 -9.19 5.01
CA LEU A 170 11.97 -8.61 4.97
C LEU A 170 12.03 -7.32 4.15
N PHE A 171 11.37 -7.29 2.99
CA PHE A 171 11.27 -6.06 2.21
C PHE A 171 10.57 -4.96 3.01
N TYR A 172 9.44 -5.27 3.66
CA TYR A 172 8.75 -4.32 4.52
C TYR A 172 9.64 -3.77 5.63
N SER A 173 10.32 -4.65 6.38
CA SER A 173 11.16 -4.25 7.52
C SER A 173 12.38 -3.42 7.13
N THR A 174 12.93 -3.59 5.93
CA THR A 174 14.17 -2.92 5.51
C THR A 174 13.92 -1.61 4.75
N THR A 175 12.77 -1.48 4.09
CA THR A 175 12.49 -0.36 3.19
C THR A 175 12.47 1.00 3.91
N THR A 176 11.85 1.10 5.09
CA THR A 176 11.85 2.35 5.87
C THR A 176 13.25 2.74 6.34
N SER A 177 14.06 1.76 6.75
CA SER A 177 15.46 2.01 7.18
C SER A 177 16.32 2.52 6.02
N ILE A 178 16.10 1.98 4.81
CA ILE A 178 16.75 2.45 3.58
C ILE A 178 16.31 3.89 3.28
N GLY A 179 15.01 4.19 3.35
CA GLY A 179 14.47 5.54 3.19
C GLY A 179 15.16 6.54 4.12
N VAL A 180 15.23 6.22 5.42
CA VAL A 180 15.90 7.05 6.43
C VAL A 180 17.36 7.32 6.06
N ALA A 181 18.11 6.29 5.65
CA ALA A 181 19.49 6.45 5.26
C ALA A 181 19.65 7.40 4.06
N ILE A 182 18.77 7.27 3.05
CA ILE A 182 18.77 8.15 1.87
C ILE A 182 18.40 9.59 2.26
N GLY A 183 17.41 9.78 3.13
CA GLY A 183 17.00 11.10 3.61
C GLY A 183 18.12 11.80 4.38
N ILE A 184 18.77 11.11 5.32
CA ILE A 184 19.93 11.64 6.06
C ILE A 184 21.06 12.03 5.10
N ALA A 185 21.35 11.20 4.09
CA ALA A 185 22.36 11.49 3.09
C ALA A 185 22.01 12.75 2.27
N THR A 186 20.74 12.91 1.90
CA THR A 186 20.22 14.04 1.11
C THR A 186 20.26 15.34 1.91
N HIS A 187 19.82 15.31 3.17
CA HIS A 187 19.91 16.43 4.11
C HIS A 187 21.36 16.83 4.36
N SER A 188 22.25 15.85 4.57
CA SER A 188 23.69 16.09 4.76
C SER A 188 24.38 16.70 3.53
N ALA A 189 23.87 16.40 2.33
CA ALA A 189 24.34 16.99 1.08
C ALA A 189 23.76 18.40 0.82
N ALA A 190 22.85 18.90 1.68
CA ALA A 190 22.14 20.17 1.51
C ALA A 190 21.45 20.31 0.13
N THR A 191 20.95 19.20 -0.41
CA THR A 191 20.37 19.11 -1.76
C THR A 191 18.85 19.35 -1.80
N GLU A 192 18.30 19.96 -0.76
CA GLU A 192 16.86 20.22 -0.61
C GLU A 192 16.37 21.37 -1.49
N GLY A 193 16.24 21.10 -2.79
CA GLY A 193 15.69 22.04 -3.76
C GLY A 193 14.18 21.90 -3.96
N LYS A 194 13.55 22.96 -4.47
CA LYS A 194 12.12 22.95 -4.89
C LYS A 194 11.73 21.76 -5.79
N PRO A 195 12.57 21.31 -6.76
CA PRO A 195 12.22 20.14 -7.58
C PRO A 195 12.12 18.84 -6.79
N LEU A 196 12.94 18.68 -5.74
CA LEU A 196 12.91 17.49 -4.89
C LEU A 196 11.63 17.47 -4.06
N LYS A 197 11.24 18.60 -3.44
CA LYS A 197 9.98 18.77 -2.73
C LYS A 197 8.77 18.48 -3.63
N LEU A 198 8.78 19.03 -4.86
CA LEU A 198 7.73 18.74 -5.83
C LEU A 198 7.62 17.23 -6.15
N PHE A 199 8.76 16.57 -6.35
CA PHE A 199 8.78 15.14 -6.64
C PHE A 199 8.21 14.34 -5.47
N ILE A 200 8.61 14.62 -4.23
CA ILE A 200 8.09 13.95 -3.03
C ILE A 200 6.57 14.16 -2.93
N GLY A 201 6.09 15.40 -3.08
CA GLY A 201 4.67 15.72 -3.03
C GLY A 201 3.85 14.96 -4.08
N ILE A 202 4.34 14.87 -5.32
CA ILE A 202 3.70 14.09 -6.39
C ILE A 202 3.62 12.60 -6.03
N VAL A 203 4.74 12.02 -5.59
CA VAL A 203 4.80 10.59 -5.27
C VAL A 203 3.94 10.27 -4.05
N ASN A 204 4.00 11.07 -2.98
CA ASN A 204 3.16 10.90 -1.79
C ASN A 204 1.67 10.97 -2.14
N SER A 205 1.28 11.97 -2.92
CA SER A 205 -0.10 12.11 -3.38
C SER A 205 -0.57 10.91 -4.21
N PHE A 206 0.24 10.49 -5.18
CA PHE A 206 -0.03 9.34 -6.03
C PHE A 206 -0.19 8.04 -5.21
N CYS A 207 0.75 7.77 -4.31
CA CYS A 207 0.69 6.62 -3.41
C CYS A 207 -0.56 6.65 -2.51
N GLY A 208 -0.92 7.82 -1.97
CA GLY A 208 -2.14 7.97 -1.17
C GLY A 208 -3.39 7.60 -1.97
N GLY A 209 -3.44 8.03 -3.22
CA GLY A 209 -4.49 7.64 -4.17
C GLY A 209 -4.58 6.15 -4.46
N VAL A 210 -3.44 5.51 -4.72
CA VAL A 210 -3.36 4.06 -4.96
C VAL A 210 -3.83 3.29 -3.73
N ILE A 211 -3.39 3.70 -2.54
CA ILE A 211 -3.73 3.04 -1.28
C ILE A 211 -5.22 3.19 -0.94
N LEU A 212 -5.84 4.34 -1.21
CA LEU A 212 -7.28 4.53 -1.02
C LEU A 212 -8.15 3.64 -1.92
N HIS A 213 -7.63 3.21 -3.07
CA HIS A 213 -8.36 2.35 -3.99
C HIS A 213 -8.40 0.88 -3.54
N ILE A 214 -7.38 0.46 -2.82
CA ILE A 214 -7.13 -0.94 -2.43
C ILE A 214 -7.94 -1.29 -1.17
#